data_AF-A0AAV0SBT6-F1
#
_entry.id   AF-A0AAV0SBT6-F1
#
_cell.length_a   1.000
_cell.length_b   1.000
_cell.length_c   1.000
_cell.angle_alpha   90.00
_cell.angle_beta   90.00
_cell.angle_gamma   90.00
#
_symmetry.space_group_name_H-M   'P 1'
#
loop_
_entity.id
_entity.type
_entity.pdbx_description
1 polymer ?
#
loop_
_entity_poly.entity_id
_entity_poly.type
_entity_poly.pdbx_seq_one_letter_code
_entity_poly.pdbx_strand_id
1 'polypeptide(L)'
;MAVSRSKTLAFAAIAIAALLHSSVAQTTHTVGGNTGWTIPQGGDSVYSNWASGNSFSVGDILVFNFAAGAHDVTQVNKADYDSCSASNPMMTSTNTPARITLNTSGEHYFICGVPGHCSAGQKVTVNVLASTTGSSSPSPAPMVMPPSPSPAPRRALTPASAPSPAPTTVSAPTPSTSPVAGDVPLSAPSPSARTPMTYTVGDSFGWNIPTSGASQFQNWAAGKDFMVGDILVFNYTAGAHNVAEVTSDAFTACTTANPISLDSNPPSRITLTSAGEHFYLCAIPGHCSAGQQLSINVSGAGSTSPSPSGSTTPSSPSPTAGSPSPGSGDMAPPSPNSAASLAGVSAAALLSVFVALLF
;
A
#
# COMPACT_ATOMS: atom_id res chain seq x y z
N MET A 1 -10.02 -62.03 16.18
CA MET A 1 -10.16 -61.26 14.92
C MET A 1 -11.22 -60.15 14.99
N ALA A 2 -12.34 -60.30 15.70
CA ALA A 2 -13.40 -59.28 15.76
C ALA A 2 -12.99 -57.93 16.38
N VAL A 3 -12.19 -57.94 17.46
CA VAL A 3 -11.75 -56.71 18.17
C VAL A 3 -10.82 -55.83 17.32
N SER A 4 -10.04 -56.41 16.41
CA SER A 4 -9.16 -55.67 15.51
C SER A 4 -9.95 -54.92 14.44
N ARG A 5 -11.05 -55.51 13.92
CA ARG A 5 -11.91 -54.89 12.90
C ARG A 5 -12.69 -53.68 13.42
N SER A 6 -13.15 -53.71 14.68
CA SER A 6 -13.82 -52.56 15.31
C SER A 6 -12.90 -51.36 15.51
N LYS A 7 -11.62 -51.59 15.86
CA LYS A 7 -10.64 -50.51 16.00
C LYS A 7 -10.34 -49.87 14.64
N THR A 8 -10.16 -50.67 13.58
CA THR A 8 -9.90 -50.15 12.23
C THR A 8 -11.07 -49.31 11.69
N LEU A 9 -12.32 -49.71 11.95
CA LEU A 9 -13.51 -48.94 11.55
C LEU A 9 -13.64 -47.62 12.33
N ALA A 10 -13.30 -47.61 13.62
CA ALA A 10 -13.32 -46.39 14.44
C ALA A 10 -12.23 -45.38 14.01
N PHE A 11 -11.01 -45.85 13.72
CA PHE A 11 -9.94 -44.99 13.19
C PHE A 11 -10.25 -44.44 11.79
N ALA A 12 -10.91 -45.23 10.93
CA ALA A 12 -11.36 -44.76 9.62
C ALA A 12 -12.44 -43.67 9.71
N ALA A 13 -13.38 -43.79 10.65
CA ALA A 13 -14.43 -42.78 10.85
C ALA A 13 -13.88 -41.44 11.39
N ILE A 14 -12.89 -41.47 12.29
CA ILE A 14 -12.22 -40.27 12.81
C ILE A 14 -11.38 -39.58 11.73
N ALA A 15 -10.72 -40.35 10.85
CA ALA A 15 -9.98 -39.82 9.71
C ALA A 15 -10.90 -39.15 8.66
N ILE A 16 -12.10 -39.69 8.43
CA ILE A 16 -13.09 -39.10 7.51
C ILE A 16 -13.73 -37.84 8.10
N ALA A 17 -13.96 -37.78 9.42
CA ALA A 17 -14.44 -36.57 10.09
C ALA A 17 -13.39 -35.44 10.12
N ALA A 18 -12.09 -35.78 10.19
CA ALA A 18 -10.98 -34.82 10.11
C ALA A 18 -10.68 -34.34 8.67
N LEU A 19 -11.25 -34.96 7.63
CA LEU A 19 -11.12 -34.53 6.24
C LEU A 19 -12.23 -33.57 5.79
N LEU A 20 -13.22 -33.29 6.66
CA LEU A 20 -14.16 -32.18 6.51
C LEU A 20 -13.51 -30.86 6.95
N HIS A 21 -12.33 -30.55 6.41
CA HIS A 21 -11.84 -29.18 6.45
C HIS A 21 -12.72 -28.38 5.49
N SER A 22 -13.61 -27.56 6.04
CA SER A 22 -14.38 -26.58 5.28
C SER A 22 -13.39 -25.70 4.51
N SER A 23 -13.22 -25.98 3.21
CA SER A 23 -12.61 -25.01 2.32
C SER A 23 -13.57 -23.83 2.29
N VAL A 24 -13.15 -22.68 2.80
CA VAL A 24 -13.91 -21.45 2.62
C VAL A 24 -13.81 -21.15 1.13
N ALA A 25 -14.86 -21.50 0.39
CA ALA A 25 -14.96 -21.18 -1.02
C ALA A 25 -15.00 -19.65 -1.12
N GLN A 26 -14.11 -19.09 -1.94
CA GLN A 26 -14.17 -17.70 -2.37
C GLN A 26 -15.57 -17.44 -2.94
N THR A 27 -16.37 -16.63 -2.25
CA THR A 27 -17.75 -16.34 -2.66
C THR A 27 -17.74 -15.12 -3.57
N THR A 28 -18.58 -15.15 -4.60
CA THR A 28 -18.74 -14.02 -5.52
C THR A 28 -20.07 -13.33 -5.26
N HIS A 29 -20.03 -12.02 -4.97
CA HIS A 29 -21.21 -11.19 -4.71
C HIS A 29 -21.41 -10.21 -5.87
N THR A 30 -22.54 -10.35 -6.57
CA THR A 30 -22.91 -9.38 -7.62
C THR A 30 -23.56 -8.16 -6.99
N VAL A 31 -22.89 -7.01 -7.05
CA VAL A 31 -23.32 -5.76 -6.43
C VAL A 31 -24.61 -5.26 -7.06
N GLY A 32 -25.62 -5.02 -6.23
CA GLY A 32 -26.96 -4.60 -6.67
C GLY A 32 -27.81 -5.72 -7.28
N GLY A 33 -27.33 -6.97 -7.36
CA GLY A 33 -28.08 -8.10 -7.92
C GLY A 33 -28.57 -7.83 -9.35
N ASN A 34 -29.87 -7.99 -9.59
CA ASN A 34 -30.50 -7.72 -10.90
C ASN A 34 -30.46 -6.25 -11.32
N THR A 35 -30.32 -5.31 -10.37
CA THR A 35 -30.21 -3.88 -10.67
C THR A 35 -28.82 -3.52 -11.22
N GLY A 36 -27.80 -4.26 -10.80
CA GLY A 36 -26.39 -3.96 -11.13
C GLY A 36 -25.87 -2.67 -10.50
N TRP A 37 -24.75 -2.18 -11.03
CA TRP A 37 -24.09 -0.95 -10.62
C TRP A 37 -24.49 0.21 -11.55
N THR A 38 -25.45 1.01 -11.11
CA THR A 38 -26.03 2.14 -11.84
C THR A 38 -26.44 3.25 -10.88
N ILE A 39 -26.97 4.36 -11.37
CA ILE A 39 -27.57 5.38 -10.51
C ILE A 39 -28.94 4.88 -10.04
N PRO A 40 -29.13 4.57 -8.75
CA PRO A 40 -30.36 3.95 -8.27
C PRO A 40 -31.49 4.98 -8.13
N GLN A 41 -32.70 4.63 -8.59
CA GLN A 41 -33.90 5.48 -8.41
C GLN A 41 -34.31 5.63 -6.92
N GLY A 42 -33.85 4.75 -6.03
CA GLY A 42 -34.09 4.78 -4.58
C GLY A 42 -32.95 5.39 -3.75
N GLY A 43 -31.97 6.04 -4.40
CA GLY A 43 -30.78 6.54 -3.73
C GLY A 43 -29.88 5.42 -3.19
N ASP A 44 -29.02 5.78 -2.24
CA ASP A 44 -28.01 4.88 -1.63
C ASP A 44 -28.61 3.64 -0.94
N SER A 45 -29.89 3.72 -0.54
CA SER A 45 -30.63 2.62 0.10
C SER A 45 -30.64 1.32 -0.71
N VAL A 46 -30.55 1.39 -2.05
CA VAL A 46 -30.52 0.20 -2.90
C VAL A 46 -29.29 -0.65 -2.62
N TYR A 47 -28.12 -0.02 -2.49
CA TYR A 47 -26.86 -0.71 -2.27
C TYR A 47 -26.63 -1.08 -0.81
N SER A 48 -27.07 -0.24 0.14
CA SER A 48 -26.99 -0.58 1.56
C SER A 48 -27.93 -1.75 1.93
N ASN A 49 -29.13 -1.81 1.36
CA ASN A 49 -30.03 -2.97 1.50
C ASN A 49 -29.41 -4.23 0.89
N TRP A 50 -28.86 -4.12 -0.32
CA TRP A 50 -28.14 -5.24 -0.94
C TRP A 50 -26.98 -5.72 -0.05
N ALA A 51 -26.17 -4.81 0.47
CA ALA A 51 -25.03 -5.15 1.33
C ALA A 51 -25.48 -5.84 2.62
N SER A 52 -26.59 -5.38 3.22
CA SER A 52 -27.16 -5.98 4.44
C SER A 52 -27.67 -7.41 4.26
N GLY A 53 -28.04 -7.78 3.02
CA GLY A 53 -28.45 -9.14 2.67
C GLY A 53 -27.28 -10.09 2.38
N ASN A 54 -26.03 -9.60 2.44
CA ASN A 54 -24.84 -10.38 2.16
C ASN A 54 -23.92 -10.46 3.39
N SER A 55 -23.12 -11.51 3.46
CA SER A 55 -22.02 -11.65 4.42
C SER A 55 -20.73 -11.78 3.64
N PHE A 56 -19.79 -10.88 3.92
CA PHE A 56 -18.53 -10.81 3.20
C PHE A 56 -17.40 -11.32 4.08
N SER A 57 -16.53 -12.14 3.52
CA SER A 57 -15.33 -12.65 4.16
C SER A 57 -14.10 -12.29 3.34
N VAL A 58 -12.95 -12.20 4.00
CA VAL A 58 -11.67 -12.04 3.29
C VAL A 58 -11.51 -13.18 2.28
N GLY A 59 -11.21 -12.81 1.04
CA GLY A 59 -11.11 -13.68 -0.12
C GLY A 59 -12.30 -13.57 -1.07
N ASP A 60 -13.46 -13.07 -0.64
CA ASP A 60 -14.65 -12.93 -1.50
C ASP A 60 -14.45 -11.91 -2.63
N ILE A 61 -15.21 -12.02 -3.70
CA ILE A 61 -15.14 -11.15 -4.88
C ILE A 61 -16.43 -10.35 -5.01
N LEU A 62 -16.32 -9.02 -5.06
CA LEU A 62 -17.40 -8.15 -5.53
C LEU A 62 -17.37 -8.04 -7.06
N VAL A 63 -18.52 -8.24 -7.69
CA VAL A 63 -18.70 -8.07 -9.13
C VAL A 63 -19.65 -6.92 -9.39
N PHE A 64 -19.15 -5.89 -10.03
CA PHE A 64 -19.92 -4.71 -10.42
C PHE A 64 -20.20 -4.78 -11.92
N ASN A 65 -21.47 -4.96 -12.25
CA ASN A 65 -21.94 -4.94 -13.63
C ASN A 65 -22.50 -3.55 -13.97
N PHE A 66 -21.93 -2.87 -14.95
CA PHE A 66 -22.38 -1.55 -15.39
C PHE A 66 -22.20 -1.36 -16.90
N ALA A 67 -22.86 -0.35 -17.48
CA ALA A 67 -22.65 -0.01 -18.88
C ALA A 67 -21.25 0.62 -19.08
N ALA A 68 -20.46 0.05 -20.01
CA ALA A 68 -19.11 0.53 -20.30
C ALA A 68 -19.13 2.02 -20.69
N GLY A 69 -18.22 2.81 -20.11
CA GLY A 69 -18.13 4.25 -20.34
C GLY A 69 -19.20 5.10 -19.64
N ALA A 70 -20.21 4.49 -19.00
CA ALA A 70 -21.22 5.23 -18.23
C ALA A 70 -20.91 5.28 -16.73
N HIS A 71 -20.22 4.27 -16.20
CA HIS A 71 -19.89 4.19 -14.79
C HIS A 71 -18.45 3.68 -14.61
N ASP A 72 -17.95 3.87 -13.40
CA ASP A 72 -16.73 3.25 -12.89
C ASP A 72 -17.02 2.68 -11.50
N VAL A 73 -16.05 1.95 -10.96
CA VAL A 73 -16.01 1.55 -9.56
C VAL A 73 -14.72 2.05 -8.96
N THR A 74 -14.85 2.95 -8.00
CA THR A 74 -13.73 3.57 -7.31
C THR A 74 -13.77 3.20 -5.83
N GLN A 75 -12.74 2.50 -5.36
CA GLN A 75 -12.55 2.28 -3.92
C GLN A 75 -11.92 3.51 -3.30
N VAL A 76 -12.50 3.98 -2.19
CA VAL A 76 -12.07 5.19 -1.49
C VAL A 76 -11.98 4.94 0.02
N ASN A 77 -11.38 5.88 0.74
CA ASN A 77 -11.47 5.89 2.20
C ASN A 77 -12.86 6.37 2.65
N LYS A 78 -13.14 6.27 3.96
CA LYS A 78 -14.41 6.66 4.54
C LYS A 78 -14.77 8.14 4.32
N ALA A 79 -13.82 9.06 4.45
CA ALA A 79 -14.08 10.49 4.30
C ALA A 79 -14.45 10.88 2.85
N ASP A 80 -13.75 10.29 1.89
CA ASP A 80 -14.04 10.45 0.46
C ASP A 80 -15.37 9.78 0.08
N TYR A 81 -15.71 8.64 0.68
CA TYR A 81 -17.03 8.02 0.55
C TYR A 81 -18.14 8.95 1.06
N ASP A 82 -18.00 9.44 2.29
CA ASP A 82 -19.00 10.30 2.96
C ASP A 82 -19.23 11.60 2.18
N SER A 83 -18.17 12.16 1.59
CA SER A 83 -18.23 13.39 0.77
C SER A 83 -18.49 13.16 -0.72
N CYS A 84 -18.57 11.90 -1.18
CA CYS A 84 -18.63 11.54 -2.60
C CYS A 84 -17.48 12.11 -3.44
N SER A 85 -16.28 12.13 -2.87
CA SER A 85 -15.05 12.55 -3.52
C SER A 85 -14.36 11.35 -4.18
N ALA A 86 -14.07 11.49 -5.47
CA ALA A 86 -13.21 10.56 -6.21
C ALA A 86 -11.78 11.11 -6.38
N SER A 87 -11.39 12.13 -5.59
CA SER A 87 -10.12 12.83 -5.75
C SER A 87 -8.91 12.03 -5.25
N ASN A 88 -9.11 11.12 -4.28
CA ASN A 88 -8.05 10.28 -3.73
C ASN A 88 -8.44 8.80 -3.83
N PRO A 89 -8.55 8.24 -5.05
CA PRO A 89 -8.95 6.86 -5.24
C PRO A 89 -7.86 5.91 -4.73
N MET A 90 -8.24 4.91 -3.94
CA MET A 90 -7.37 3.78 -3.61
C MET A 90 -7.21 2.86 -4.82
N MET A 91 -8.29 2.69 -5.58
CA MET A 91 -8.33 1.97 -6.85
C MET A 91 -9.52 2.47 -7.68
N THR A 92 -9.38 2.51 -9.00
CA THR A 92 -10.51 2.77 -9.92
C THR A 92 -10.52 1.71 -11.03
N SER A 93 -11.70 1.18 -11.34
CA SER A 93 -11.94 0.29 -12.47
C SER A 93 -13.03 0.84 -13.37
N THR A 94 -12.70 1.06 -14.63
CA THR A 94 -13.64 1.51 -15.68
C THR A 94 -14.12 0.35 -16.57
N ASN A 95 -13.60 -0.86 -16.35
CA ASN A 95 -13.94 -2.05 -17.11
C ASN A 95 -15.18 -2.73 -16.52
N THR A 96 -16.07 -3.22 -17.39
CA THR A 96 -17.26 -3.98 -16.98
C THR A 96 -17.17 -5.43 -17.46
N PRO A 97 -17.47 -6.43 -16.61
CA PRO A 97 -17.71 -6.28 -15.18
C PRO A 97 -16.42 -6.01 -14.40
N ALA A 98 -16.45 -5.08 -13.45
CA ALA A 98 -15.33 -4.90 -12.53
C ALA A 98 -15.38 -6.00 -11.46
N ARG A 99 -14.26 -6.69 -11.24
CA ARG A 99 -14.13 -7.76 -10.24
C ARG A 99 -13.11 -7.33 -9.19
N ILE A 100 -13.55 -7.20 -7.95
CA ILE A 100 -12.74 -6.69 -6.84
C ILE A 100 -12.70 -7.74 -5.73
N THR A 101 -11.51 -8.28 -5.45
CA THR A 101 -11.32 -9.22 -4.34
C THR A 101 -11.18 -8.47 -3.01
N LEU A 102 -11.91 -8.90 -2.00
CA LEU A 102 -11.90 -8.37 -0.64
C LEU A 102 -10.75 -9.00 0.14
N ASN A 103 -9.57 -8.38 0.07
CA ASN A 103 -8.34 -8.96 0.62
C ASN A 103 -8.09 -8.64 2.11
N THR A 104 -8.87 -7.74 2.71
CA THR A 104 -8.72 -7.33 4.11
C THR A 104 -10.06 -7.35 4.82
N SER A 105 -10.04 -7.58 6.14
CA SER A 105 -11.22 -7.44 6.98
C SER A 105 -11.48 -5.97 7.29
N GLY A 106 -12.74 -5.62 7.57
CA GLY A 106 -13.18 -4.28 7.92
C GLY A 106 -14.11 -3.67 6.88
N GLU A 107 -14.38 -2.37 7.02
CA GLU A 107 -15.24 -1.65 6.08
C GLU A 107 -14.47 -1.27 4.81
N HIS A 108 -15.07 -1.58 3.66
CA HIS A 108 -14.61 -1.15 2.36
C HIS A 108 -15.67 -0.26 1.71
N TYR A 109 -15.23 0.85 1.13
CA TYR A 109 -16.10 1.87 0.55
C TYR A 109 -15.87 1.99 -0.95
N PHE A 110 -16.94 1.85 -1.72
CA PHE A 110 -16.91 1.95 -3.17
C PHE A 110 -17.92 2.99 -3.64
N ILE A 111 -17.52 3.81 -4.60
CA ILE A 111 -18.35 4.84 -5.23
C ILE A 111 -18.23 4.76 -6.75
N CYS A 112 -19.18 5.36 -7.48
CA CYS A 112 -18.93 5.78 -8.84
C CYS A 112 -18.38 7.21 -8.82
N GLY A 113 -17.21 7.41 -9.41
CA GLY A 113 -16.48 8.68 -9.44
C GLY A 113 -16.94 9.64 -10.54
N VAL A 114 -17.84 9.22 -11.43
CA VAL A 114 -18.45 10.11 -12.42
C VAL A 114 -19.23 11.22 -11.70
N PRO A 115 -19.04 12.50 -12.07
CA PRO A 115 -19.65 13.63 -11.38
C PRO A 115 -21.16 13.48 -11.17
N GLY A 116 -21.61 13.61 -9.93
CA GLY A 116 -23.02 13.50 -9.54
C GLY A 116 -23.54 12.09 -9.30
N HIS A 117 -22.85 11.04 -9.74
CA HIS A 117 -23.34 9.65 -9.61
C HIS A 117 -23.33 9.15 -8.17
N CYS A 118 -22.22 9.35 -7.45
CA CYS A 118 -22.13 8.99 -6.04
C CYS A 118 -23.19 9.72 -5.20
N SER A 119 -23.36 11.03 -5.41
CA SER A 119 -24.34 11.85 -4.68
C SER A 119 -25.78 11.46 -5.00
N ALA A 120 -26.03 10.88 -6.18
CA ALA A 120 -27.31 10.31 -6.56
C ALA A 120 -27.52 8.87 -6.00
N GLY A 121 -26.60 8.37 -5.17
CA GLY A 121 -26.73 7.11 -4.45
C GLY A 121 -25.92 5.95 -5.04
N GLN A 122 -25.10 6.16 -6.08
CA GLN A 122 -24.24 5.11 -6.63
C GLN A 122 -22.98 4.91 -5.77
N LYS A 123 -23.18 4.36 -4.58
CA LYS A 123 -22.16 4.10 -3.58
C LYS A 123 -22.55 2.89 -2.71
N VAL A 124 -21.57 2.10 -2.28
CA VAL A 124 -21.78 0.94 -1.40
C VAL A 124 -20.67 0.82 -0.37
N THR A 125 -21.06 0.46 0.86
CA THR A 125 -20.14 0.00 1.90
C THR A 125 -20.34 -1.48 2.10
N VAL A 126 -19.26 -2.24 2.21
CA VAL A 126 -19.29 -3.65 2.63
C VAL A 126 -18.43 -3.82 3.88
N ASN A 127 -18.92 -4.60 4.85
CA ASN A 127 -18.16 -4.96 6.04
C ASN A 127 -17.67 -6.39 5.90
N VAL A 128 -16.36 -6.56 5.85
CA VAL A 128 -15.69 -7.83 5.56
C VAL A 128 -15.20 -8.46 6.86
N LEU A 129 -15.65 -9.68 7.12
CA LEU A 129 -15.23 -10.45 8.28
C LEU A 129 -13.82 -11.01 8.06
N ALA A 130 -13.02 -11.02 9.12
CA ALA A 130 -11.75 -11.73 9.13
C ALA A 130 -12.00 -13.23 8.89
N SER A 131 -11.15 -13.87 8.07
CA SER A 131 -11.25 -15.29 7.81
C SER A 131 -11.19 -16.08 9.13
N THR A 132 -12.26 -16.81 9.45
CA THR A 132 -12.32 -17.65 10.67
C THR A 132 -11.54 -18.96 10.54
N THR A 133 -10.64 -19.08 9.56
CA THR A 133 -9.79 -20.27 9.36
C THR A 133 -8.47 -20.21 10.14
N GLY A 134 -8.47 -19.53 11.28
CA GLY A 134 -7.43 -19.60 12.30
C GLY A 134 -7.97 -20.25 13.56
N SER A 135 -7.50 -21.46 13.85
CA SER A 135 -7.72 -22.24 15.08
C SER A 135 -8.04 -21.40 16.32
N SER A 136 -9.28 -21.49 16.82
CA SER A 136 -9.63 -21.01 18.15
C SER A 136 -8.95 -21.88 19.20
N SER A 137 -7.83 -21.41 19.76
CA SER A 137 -7.37 -21.89 21.07
C SER A 137 -8.30 -21.30 22.14
N PRO A 138 -8.81 -22.09 23.11
CA PRO A 138 -9.73 -21.57 24.12
C PRO A 138 -9.04 -20.53 24.98
N SER A 139 -9.70 -19.38 25.17
CA SER A 139 -9.26 -18.32 26.09
C SER A 139 -9.06 -18.89 27.50
N PRO A 140 -7.93 -18.63 28.18
CA PRO A 140 -7.80 -18.91 29.60
C PRO A 140 -8.81 -18.05 30.38
N ALA A 141 -9.42 -18.63 31.41
CA ALA A 141 -10.33 -17.96 32.33
C ALA A 141 -9.68 -16.73 33.01
N PRO A 142 -10.46 -15.72 33.42
CA PRO A 142 -9.91 -14.52 34.06
C PRO A 142 -9.29 -14.87 35.42
N MET A 143 -7.97 -14.74 35.53
CA MET A 143 -7.31 -14.75 36.84
C MET A 143 -7.49 -13.38 37.50
N VAL A 144 -8.00 -13.41 38.73
CA VAL A 144 -8.15 -12.28 39.63
C VAL A 144 -6.75 -11.75 39.99
N MET A 145 -6.46 -10.48 39.67
CA MET A 145 -5.26 -9.78 40.14
C MET A 145 -5.37 -9.44 41.64
N PRO A 146 -4.29 -9.59 42.44
CA PRO A 146 -4.21 -9.01 43.77
C PRO A 146 -3.99 -7.48 43.72
N PRO A 147 -4.41 -6.72 44.75
CA PRO A 147 -4.27 -5.27 44.76
C PRO A 147 -2.81 -4.81 44.93
N SER A 148 -2.45 -3.78 44.17
CA SER A 148 -1.14 -3.12 44.18
C SER A 148 -0.96 -2.25 45.44
N PRO A 149 0.24 -2.18 46.05
CA PRO A 149 0.49 -1.31 47.20
C PRO A 149 0.67 0.17 46.80
N SER A 150 0.12 1.05 47.65
CA SER A 150 0.06 2.51 47.51
C SER A 150 1.43 3.19 47.60
N PRO A 151 1.71 4.27 46.83
CA PRO A 151 2.97 5.01 46.94
C PRO A 151 2.95 6.03 48.10
N ALA A 152 4.05 6.10 48.85
CA ALA A 152 4.30 7.09 49.91
C ALA A 152 4.71 8.47 49.35
N PRO A 153 4.50 9.58 50.10
CA PRO A 153 4.66 10.93 49.57
C PRO A 153 6.11 11.46 49.67
N ARG A 154 6.56 12.15 48.62
CA ARG A 154 7.82 12.91 48.62
C ARG A 154 7.68 14.18 49.46
N ARG A 155 8.70 14.45 50.27
CA ARG A 155 8.88 15.72 50.98
C ARG A 155 9.95 16.55 50.28
N ALA A 156 9.66 17.84 50.12
CA ALA A 156 10.50 18.86 49.50
C ALA A 156 11.65 19.30 50.43
N LEU A 157 12.80 19.67 49.85
CA LEU A 157 13.78 20.55 50.48
C LEU A 157 14.37 21.53 49.46
N THR A 158 14.49 22.77 49.94
CA THR A 158 14.95 24.02 49.31
C THR A 158 16.48 24.18 49.33
N PRO A 159 17.04 25.22 48.67
CA PRO A 159 18.44 25.26 48.23
C PRO A 159 19.34 26.18 49.08
N ALA A 160 20.68 26.11 48.90
CA ALA A 160 21.58 27.26 48.68
C ALA A 160 23.10 26.94 48.77
N SER A 161 23.84 27.57 47.85
CA SER A 161 25.18 28.20 47.98
C SER A 161 26.51 27.40 47.81
N ALA A 162 27.37 28.00 46.97
CA ALA A 162 28.79 27.70 46.64
C ALA A 162 29.76 28.50 47.57
N PRO A 163 31.10 28.65 47.33
CA PRO A 163 32.07 28.05 46.36
C PRO A 163 33.50 27.67 46.88
N SER A 164 34.32 27.03 46.00
CA SER A 164 35.81 27.14 45.82
C SER A 164 36.82 26.42 46.78
N PRO A 165 38.13 26.24 46.44
CA PRO A 165 38.78 25.62 45.25
C PRO A 165 39.96 24.62 45.54
N ALA A 166 40.32 23.78 44.54
CA ALA A 166 41.66 23.23 44.12
C ALA A 166 42.57 22.44 45.12
N PRO A 167 43.67 21.73 44.70
CA PRO A 167 44.00 21.01 43.46
C PRO A 167 44.66 19.59 43.65
N THR A 168 44.91 18.91 42.53
CA THR A 168 46.05 17.98 42.21
C THR A 168 46.18 16.55 42.77
N THR A 169 46.64 15.68 41.83
CA THR A 169 47.40 14.39 41.90
C THR A 169 46.58 13.18 41.43
N VAL A 170 46.79 12.62 40.23
CA VAL A 170 47.92 11.86 39.66
C VAL A 170 48.12 10.48 40.34
N SER A 171 48.07 9.46 39.47
CA SER A 171 48.56 8.08 39.58
C SER A 171 47.60 6.98 40.04
N ALA A 172 47.31 6.12 39.05
CA ALA A 172 46.94 4.71 39.14
C ALA A 172 48.06 3.87 39.80
N PRO A 173 48.04 2.51 39.79
CA PRO A 173 46.97 1.53 39.57
C PRO A 173 46.90 0.49 40.72
N THR A 174 45.91 -0.40 40.72
CA THR A 174 46.15 -1.86 40.90
C THR A 174 44.85 -2.65 40.70
N PRO A 175 44.93 -3.87 40.13
CA PRO A 175 43.80 -4.76 39.91
C PRO A 175 43.62 -5.68 41.12
N SER A 176 42.39 -6.03 41.47
CA SER A 176 42.12 -7.35 42.07
C SER A 176 40.63 -7.64 42.20
N THR A 177 40.33 -8.93 42.10
CA THR A 177 39.11 -9.66 42.49
C THR A 177 37.96 -9.75 41.47
N SER A 178 37.97 -10.86 40.72
CA SER A 178 36.77 -11.72 40.53
C SER A 178 36.14 -12.03 41.90
N PRO A 179 34.83 -12.30 42.05
CA PRO A 179 33.98 -13.19 41.21
C PRO A 179 32.60 -12.55 40.89
N VAL A 180 31.72 -13.15 40.08
CA VAL A 180 30.62 -14.04 40.53
C VAL A 180 29.81 -14.44 39.29
N ALA A 181 29.43 -15.71 39.25
CA ALA A 181 28.51 -16.29 38.27
C ALA A 181 27.04 -15.92 38.57
N GLY A 182 26.23 -15.78 37.51
CA GLY A 182 24.78 -15.50 37.56
C GLY A 182 24.51 -14.08 37.07
N ASP A 183 23.75 -13.81 36.01
CA ASP A 183 22.59 -14.51 35.47
C ASP A 183 22.62 -14.54 33.94
N VAL A 184 22.22 -15.68 33.37
CA VAL A 184 21.92 -15.79 31.94
C VAL A 184 20.58 -15.06 31.72
N PRO A 185 20.48 -14.01 30.89
CA PRO A 185 19.18 -13.44 30.59
C PRO A 185 18.36 -14.52 29.88
N LEU A 186 17.22 -14.88 30.48
CA LEU A 186 16.24 -15.76 29.86
C LEU A 186 16.00 -15.26 28.45
N SER A 187 16.32 -16.11 27.46
CA SER A 187 16.05 -15.86 26.06
C SER A 187 14.59 -15.43 25.93
N ALA A 188 14.39 -14.19 25.49
CA ALA A 188 13.09 -13.73 25.06
C ALA A 188 12.56 -14.73 24.03
N PRO A 189 11.27 -15.12 24.07
CA PRO A 189 10.71 -16.00 23.06
C PRO A 189 10.98 -15.37 21.69
N SER A 190 11.72 -16.09 20.86
CA SER A 190 11.99 -15.71 19.48
C SER A 190 10.65 -15.39 18.80
N PRO A 191 10.51 -14.23 18.11
CA PRO A 191 9.28 -13.90 17.40
C PRO A 191 8.97 -15.07 16.47
N SER A 192 7.77 -15.64 16.61
CA SER A 192 7.34 -16.76 15.80
C SER A 192 7.52 -16.40 14.32
N ALA A 193 8.36 -17.15 13.62
CA ALA A 193 8.69 -16.89 12.23
C ALA A 193 7.41 -16.91 11.39
N ARG A 194 6.99 -15.75 10.89
CA ARG A 194 5.93 -15.62 9.89
C ARG A 194 6.38 -16.39 8.65
N THR A 195 5.51 -17.23 8.10
CA THR A 195 5.80 -17.92 6.84
C THR A 195 5.85 -16.89 5.70
N PRO A 196 6.79 -17.01 4.75
CA PRO A 196 6.83 -16.18 3.56
C PRO A 196 5.48 -16.01 2.88
N MET A 197 5.06 -14.76 2.68
CA MET A 197 3.85 -14.41 1.95
C MET A 197 4.19 -14.08 0.50
N THR A 198 3.27 -14.40 -0.41
CA THR A 198 3.40 -14.07 -1.83
C THR A 198 2.42 -12.94 -2.17
N TYR A 199 2.95 -11.84 -2.69
CA TYR A 199 2.19 -10.65 -3.09
C TYR A 199 2.15 -10.54 -4.61
N THR A 200 0.95 -10.50 -5.18
CA THR A 200 0.80 -10.23 -6.62
C THR A 200 0.75 -8.73 -6.84
N VAL A 201 1.79 -8.18 -7.48
CA VAL A 201 1.95 -6.74 -7.69
C VAL A 201 0.87 -6.21 -8.63
N GLY A 202 0.12 -5.21 -8.16
CA GLY A 202 -1.02 -4.63 -8.88
C GLY A 202 -2.27 -5.51 -8.86
N ASP A 203 -2.29 -6.63 -8.13
CA ASP A 203 -3.43 -7.54 -8.04
C ASP A 203 -3.96 -7.94 -9.44
N SER A 204 -5.22 -7.63 -9.76
CA SER A 204 -5.83 -7.89 -11.06
C SER A 204 -5.37 -6.93 -12.17
N PHE A 205 -4.86 -5.75 -11.81
CA PHE A 205 -4.26 -4.81 -12.75
C PHE A 205 -2.93 -5.36 -13.29
N GLY A 206 -2.20 -6.13 -12.48
CA GLY A 206 -0.89 -6.66 -12.82
C GLY A 206 0.19 -5.57 -12.93
N TRP A 207 1.33 -5.93 -13.50
CA TRP A 207 2.45 -5.03 -13.77
C TRP A 207 2.33 -4.43 -15.17
N ASN A 208 1.33 -3.54 -15.35
CA ASN A 208 1.11 -2.79 -16.59
C ASN A 208 1.36 -1.29 -16.37
N ILE A 209 1.42 -0.50 -17.45
CA ILE A 209 1.55 0.95 -17.35
C ILE A 209 0.24 1.54 -16.79
N PRO A 210 0.27 2.22 -15.63
CA PRO A 210 -0.94 2.79 -15.03
C PRO A 210 -1.39 4.04 -15.78
N THR A 211 -2.70 4.16 -16.00
CA THR A 211 -3.29 5.39 -16.55
C THR A 211 -3.37 6.51 -15.53
N SER A 212 -3.28 6.19 -14.23
CA SER A 212 -3.28 7.11 -13.09
C SER A 212 -1.88 7.51 -12.61
N GLY A 213 -0.84 7.19 -13.39
CA GLY A 213 0.55 7.45 -13.03
C GLY A 213 1.04 6.57 -11.86
N ALA A 214 2.15 6.99 -11.23
CA ALA A 214 2.89 6.15 -10.29
C ALA A 214 2.03 5.65 -9.10
N SER A 215 1.13 6.52 -8.63
CA SER A 215 0.30 6.28 -7.44
C SER A 215 -0.41 4.93 -7.41
N GLN A 216 -0.73 4.34 -8.56
CA GLN A 216 -1.35 3.02 -8.65
C GLN A 216 -0.60 1.95 -7.84
N PHE A 217 0.72 1.85 -8.00
CA PHE A 217 1.52 0.82 -7.34
C PHE A 217 1.91 1.19 -5.91
N GLN A 218 2.04 2.48 -5.59
CA GLN A 218 2.22 2.91 -4.20
C GLN A 218 0.96 2.67 -3.37
N ASN A 219 -0.23 2.91 -3.93
CA ASN A 219 -1.51 2.60 -3.28
C ASN A 219 -1.67 1.09 -3.10
N TRP A 220 -1.25 0.30 -4.10
CA TRP A 220 -1.18 -1.14 -3.95
C TRP A 220 -0.24 -1.55 -2.80
N ALA A 221 0.93 -0.92 -2.67
CA ALA A 221 1.86 -1.24 -1.58
C ALA A 221 1.35 -0.81 -0.19
N ALA A 222 0.49 0.22 -0.13
CA ALA A 222 0.03 0.81 1.11
C ALA A 222 -0.65 -0.21 2.03
N GLY A 223 -0.26 -0.20 3.31
CA GLY A 223 -0.83 -1.08 4.33
C GLY A 223 -0.41 -2.56 4.23
N LYS A 224 0.51 -2.91 3.33
CA LYS A 224 1.11 -4.25 3.27
C LYS A 224 2.38 -4.31 4.12
N ASP A 225 2.49 -5.36 4.91
CA ASP A 225 3.68 -5.65 5.71
C ASP A 225 4.59 -6.61 4.93
N PHE A 226 5.60 -6.05 4.27
CA PHE A 226 6.62 -6.84 3.59
C PHE A 226 7.71 -7.26 4.59
N MET A 227 8.08 -8.53 4.55
CA MET A 227 9.13 -9.10 5.38
C MET A 227 10.17 -9.81 4.52
N VAL A 228 11.38 -9.92 5.05
CA VAL A 228 12.41 -10.78 4.47
C VAL A 228 11.86 -12.21 4.34
N GLY A 229 11.99 -12.76 3.13
CA GLY A 229 11.47 -14.06 2.72
C GLY A 229 10.21 -13.97 1.86
N ASP A 230 9.43 -12.88 1.95
CA ASP A 230 8.23 -12.69 1.12
C ASP A 230 8.59 -12.63 -0.37
N ILE A 231 7.62 -12.92 -1.24
CA ILE A 231 7.79 -12.98 -2.69
C ILE A 231 6.87 -11.97 -3.37
N LEU A 232 7.43 -11.10 -4.21
CA LEU A 232 6.68 -10.27 -5.15
C LEU A 232 6.50 -11.02 -6.48
N VAL A 233 5.27 -11.05 -7.00
CA VAL A 233 4.92 -11.64 -8.28
C VAL A 233 4.42 -10.56 -9.21
N PHE A 234 5.15 -10.29 -10.27
CA PHE A 234 4.81 -9.29 -11.28
C PHE A 234 4.24 -10.01 -12.51
N ASN A 235 2.93 -9.86 -12.72
CA ASN A 235 2.23 -10.45 -13.87
C ASN A 235 2.16 -9.41 -15.01
N TYR A 236 2.71 -9.73 -16.18
CA TYR A 236 2.69 -8.85 -17.34
C TYR A 236 2.78 -9.65 -18.65
N THR A 237 2.45 -9.03 -19.78
CA THR A 237 2.57 -9.66 -21.10
C THR A 237 4.05 -9.75 -21.50
N ALA A 238 4.50 -10.94 -21.90
CA ALA A 238 5.89 -11.17 -22.31
C ALA A 238 6.30 -10.23 -23.45
N GLY A 239 7.45 -9.57 -23.30
CA GLY A 239 7.95 -8.56 -24.24
C GLY A 239 7.29 -7.19 -24.14
N ALA A 240 6.17 -7.04 -23.42
CA ALA A 240 5.53 -5.75 -23.21
C ALA A 240 6.07 -5.00 -21.98
N HIS A 241 6.53 -5.73 -20.96
CA HIS A 241 7.10 -5.16 -19.74
C HIS A 241 8.28 -6.01 -19.25
N ASN A 242 9.02 -5.47 -18.28
CA ASN A 242 10.03 -6.15 -17.49
C ASN A 242 10.04 -5.56 -16.08
N VAL A 243 10.80 -6.17 -15.17
CA VAL A 243 10.96 -5.72 -13.79
C VAL A 243 12.45 -5.53 -13.51
N ALA A 244 12.84 -4.29 -13.22
CA ALA A 244 14.18 -3.96 -12.78
C ALA A 244 14.14 -3.54 -11.31
N GLU A 245 15.02 -4.12 -10.49
CA GLU A 245 15.34 -3.57 -9.17
C GLU A 245 16.43 -2.53 -9.33
N VAL A 246 16.27 -1.38 -8.69
CA VAL A 246 17.13 -0.21 -8.87
C VAL A 246 17.45 0.47 -7.54
N THR A 247 18.41 1.40 -7.54
CA THR A 247 18.67 2.28 -6.39
C THR A 247 17.57 3.35 -6.25
N SER A 248 17.46 3.98 -5.07
CA SER A 248 16.51 5.08 -4.84
C SER A 248 16.71 6.27 -5.80
N ASP A 249 17.97 6.63 -6.08
CA ASP A 249 18.29 7.68 -7.06
C ASP A 249 17.81 7.31 -8.46
N ALA A 250 18.02 6.04 -8.86
CA ALA A 250 17.62 5.58 -10.17
C ALA A 250 16.09 5.48 -10.32
N PHE A 251 15.41 5.08 -9.25
CA PHE A 251 13.95 5.08 -9.14
C PHE A 251 13.38 6.49 -9.31
N THR A 252 13.89 7.45 -8.52
CA THR A 252 13.43 8.85 -8.56
C THR A 252 13.65 9.49 -9.93
N ALA A 253 14.77 9.18 -10.59
CA ALA A 253 15.10 9.68 -11.92
C ALA A 253 14.44 8.89 -13.06
N CYS A 254 13.76 7.77 -12.77
CA CYS A 254 13.30 6.80 -13.78
C CYS A 254 14.40 6.41 -14.78
N THR A 255 15.65 6.26 -14.31
CA THR A 255 16.75 5.78 -15.15
C THR A 255 16.88 4.28 -15.05
N THR A 256 17.16 3.67 -16.19
CA THR A 256 17.22 2.22 -16.36
C THR A 256 18.66 1.75 -16.60
N ALA A 257 19.62 2.66 -16.47
CA ALA A 257 21.04 2.37 -16.56
C ALA A 257 21.51 1.61 -15.32
N ASN A 258 22.14 0.45 -15.54
CA ASN A 258 22.75 -0.39 -14.50
C ASN A 258 21.77 -0.80 -13.38
N PRO A 259 20.68 -1.53 -13.69
CA PRO A 259 19.80 -2.06 -12.66
C PRO A 259 20.55 -3.04 -11.75
N ILE A 260 20.14 -3.12 -10.49
CA ILE A 260 20.64 -4.11 -9.51
C ILE A 260 20.28 -5.52 -10.00
N SER A 261 19.06 -5.68 -10.50
CA SER A 261 18.60 -6.89 -11.17
C SER A 261 17.60 -6.54 -12.27
N LEU A 262 17.49 -7.38 -13.29
CA LEU A 262 16.53 -7.24 -14.39
C LEU A 262 15.96 -8.61 -14.74
N ASP A 263 14.64 -8.75 -14.65
CA ASP A 263 13.90 -9.93 -15.10
C ASP A 263 12.87 -9.53 -16.17
N SER A 264 12.83 -10.30 -17.25
CA SER A 264 11.94 -10.10 -18.39
C SER A 264 11.05 -11.32 -18.67
N ASN A 265 11.00 -12.30 -17.75
CA ASN A 265 10.23 -13.52 -17.88
C ASN A 265 8.96 -13.45 -17.01
N PRO A 266 7.77 -13.23 -17.58
CA PRO A 266 6.55 -13.21 -16.79
C PRO A 266 6.05 -14.63 -16.44
N PRO A 267 5.46 -14.81 -15.25
CA PRO A 267 5.45 -13.83 -14.18
C PRO A 267 6.81 -13.74 -13.49
N SER A 268 7.35 -12.53 -13.33
CA SER A 268 8.60 -12.34 -12.60
C SER A 268 8.36 -12.57 -11.12
N ARG A 269 9.20 -13.38 -10.48
CA ARG A 269 9.11 -13.73 -9.06
C ARG A 269 10.36 -13.26 -8.34
N ILE A 270 10.21 -12.26 -7.47
CA ILE A 270 11.29 -11.65 -6.72
C ILE A 270 11.13 -11.99 -5.24
N THR A 271 12.07 -12.74 -4.68
CA THR A 271 12.14 -12.99 -3.24
C THR A 271 12.81 -11.82 -2.54
N LEU A 272 12.19 -11.28 -1.49
CA LEU A 272 12.73 -10.20 -0.68
C LEU A 272 13.79 -10.75 0.27
N THR A 273 15.06 -10.67 -0.10
CA THR A 273 16.16 -11.29 0.66
C THR A 273 16.79 -10.39 1.72
N SER A 274 16.46 -9.11 1.75
CA SER A 274 17.02 -8.12 2.68
C SER A 274 15.93 -7.20 3.22
N ALA A 275 16.18 -6.64 4.41
CA ALA A 275 15.35 -5.58 4.97
C ALA A 275 15.79 -4.22 4.44
N GLY A 276 14.89 -3.24 4.48
CA GLY A 276 15.10 -1.88 3.99
C GLY A 276 14.19 -1.52 2.83
N GLU A 277 14.46 -0.38 2.20
CA GLU A 277 13.71 0.08 1.03
C GLU A 277 14.13 -0.68 -0.23
N HIS A 278 13.14 -1.14 -0.98
CA HIS A 278 13.34 -1.77 -2.29
C HIS A 278 12.55 -1.00 -3.35
N PHE A 279 13.18 -0.80 -4.51
CA PHE A 279 12.65 0.01 -5.59
C PHE A 279 12.63 -0.81 -6.89
N TYR A 280 11.45 -0.91 -7.49
CA TYR A 280 11.21 -1.64 -8.73
C TYR A 280 10.61 -0.73 -9.79
N LEU A 281 11.03 -0.87 -11.04
CA LEU A 281 10.47 -0.15 -12.19
C LEU A 281 10.47 -1.00 -13.45
N CYS A 282 9.69 -0.59 -14.46
CA CYS A 282 9.84 -1.12 -15.80
C CYS A 282 10.93 -0.36 -16.55
N ALA A 283 11.92 -1.08 -17.05
CA ALA A 283 13.10 -0.54 -17.72
C ALA A 283 12.87 -0.19 -19.21
N ILE A 284 11.68 -0.45 -19.74
CA ILE A 284 11.33 -0.09 -21.12
C ILE A 284 11.16 1.44 -21.22
N PRO A 285 11.72 2.09 -22.26
CA PRO A 285 11.65 3.54 -22.41
C PRO A 285 10.24 4.10 -22.25
N GLY A 286 10.08 5.10 -21.37
CA GLY A 286 8.82 5.79 -21.09
C GLY A 286 7.90 5.11 -20.08
N HIS A 287 8.10 3.83 -19.75
CA HIS A 287 7.17 3.09 -18.87
C HIS A 287 7.26 3.55 -17.40
N CYS A 288 8.48 3.68 -16.86
CA CYS A 288 8.67 4.21 -15.50
C CYS A 288 8.09 5.61 -15.35
N SER A 289 8.37 6.50 -16.31
CA SER A 289 7.85 7.88 -16.30
C SER A 289 6.33 7.96 -16.43
N ALA A 290 5.71 6.96 -17.06
CA ALA A 290 4.26 6.78 -17.09
C ALA A 290 3.68 6.16 -15.80
N GLY A 291 4.52 5.91 -14.80
CA GLY A 291 4.11 5.44 -13.49
C GLY A 291 4.30 3.95 -13.22
N GLN A 292 4.92 3.20 -14.13
CA GLN A 292 5.19 1.78 -13.93
C GLN A 292 6.40 1.56 -12.99
N GLN A 293 6.21 1.89 -11.72
CA GLN A 293 7.22 1.84 -10.67
C GLN A 293 6.59 1.58 -9.29
N LEU A 294 7.30 0.85 -8.42
CA LEU A 294 6.88 0.42 -7.10
C LEU A 294 8.03 0.65 -6.10
N SER A 295 7.74 1.28 -4.97
CA SER A 295 8.63 1.32 -3.81
C SER A 295 7.96 0.60 -2.63
N ILE A 296 8.73 -0.20 -1.90
CA ILE A 296 8.27 -0.89 -0.69
C ILE A 296 9.33 -0.79 0.40
N ASN A 297 8.89 -0.91 1.65
CA ASN A 297 9.80 -1.05 2.79
C ASN A 297 9.65 -2.46 3.38
N VAL A 298 10.76 -3.18 3.49
CA VAL A 298 10.82 -4.57 3.93
C VAL A 298 11.38 -4.63 5.34
N SER A 299 10.63 -5.24 6.25
CA SER A 299 11.06 -5.44 7.63
C SER A 299 11.88 -6.73 7.80
N GLY A 300 12.88 -6.68 8.68
CA GLY A 300 13.69 -7.85 9.02
C GLY A 300 12.92 -8.84 9.90
N ALA A 301 13.27 -10.13 9.82
CA ALA A 301 12.63 -11.24 10.55
C ALA A 301 12.72 -11.18 12.10
N GLY A 302 13.10 -10.03 12.68
CA GLY A 302 13.21 -9.85 14.13
C GLY A 302 13.03 -8.40 14.60
N SER A 303 12.50 -7.51 13.78
CA SER A 303 12.36 -6.09 14.15
C SER A 303 10.89 -5.74 14.36
N THR A 304 10.51 -5.59 15.63
CA THR A 304 9.24 -4.96 16.02
C THR A 304 9.13 -3.59 15.36
N SER A 305 8.13 -3.43 14.50
CA SER A 305 7.77 -2.14 13.92
C SER A 305 7.40 -1.13 15.03
N PRO A 306 7.96 0.08 15.08
CA PRO A 306 7.48 1.10 15.98
C PRO A 306 6.11 1.61 15.49
N SER A 307 5.09 1.44 16.32
CA SER A 307 3.79 2.09 16.19
C SER A 307 3.96 3.61 16.03
N PRO A 308 3.26 4.29 15.11
CA PRO A 308 3.36 5.74 14.97
C PRO A 308 2.54 6.39 16.09
N SER A 309 3.22 6.70 17.19
CA SER A 309 2.69 7.59 18.23
C SER A 309 3.40 8.93 18.15
N GLY A 310 2.60 10.00 18.00
CA GLY A 310 3.00 11.33 18.44
C GLY A 310 3.36 12.31 17.33
N SER A 311 2.34 13.07 16.91
CA SER A 311 2.46 14.40 16.32
C SER A 311 3.44 15.29 17.11
N THR A 312 4.53 15.70 16.48
CA THR A 312 5.18 16.99 16.76
C THR A 312 5.55 17.68 15.45
N THR A 313 4.88 18.80 15.22
CA THR A 313 5.15 19.80 14.19
C THR A 313 6.57 20.36 14.28
N PRO A 314 7.34 20.43 13.18
CA PRO A 314 8.51 21.29 13.11
C PRO A 314 8.10 22.73 12.80
N SER A 315 8.46 23.65 13.69
CA SER A 315 8.31 25.10 13.50
C SER A 315 9.16 25.58 12.32
N SER A 316 8.52 26.22 11.34
CA SER A 316 9.15 26.94 10.24
C SER A 316 9.81 28.23 10.73
N PRO A 317 11.02 28.61 10.25
CA PRO A 317 11.52 29.96 10.45
C PRO A 317 10.89 30.94 9.44
N SER A 318 10.40 32.07 9.95
CA SER A 318 9.97 33.24 9.17
C SER A 318 11.13 33.88 8.38
N PRO A 319 10.89 34.43 7.18
CA PRO A 319 11.73 35.48 6.62
C PRO A 319 11.14 36.86 6.97
N THR A 320 11.87 37.65 7.75
CA THR A 320 11.56 39.06 8.02
C THR A 320 12.01 39.93 6.85
N ALA A 321 11.12 40.84 6.46
CA ALA A 321 11.31 41.86 5.45
C ALA A 321 12.39 42.89 5.82
N GLY A 322 13.10 43.38 4.80
CA GLY A 322 13.97 44.54 4.88
C GLY A 322 14.17 45.16 3.50
N SER A 323 13.26 46.09 3.14
CA SER A 323 13.46 47.04 2.04
C SER A 323 14.39 48.17 2.51
N PRO A 324 15.17 48.79 1.60
CA PRO A 324 14.73 50.14 1.18
C PRO A 324 14.97 50.45 -0.31
N SER A 325 14.12 51.33 -0.84
CA SER A 325 14.28 52.07 -2.09
C SER A 325 15.23 53.26 -1.90
N PRO A 326 15.87 53.80 -2.96
CA PRO A 326 15.26 54.95 -3.64
C PRO A 326 15.50 55.06 -5.16
N GLY A 327 14.58 55.73 -5.86
CA GLY A 327 14.93 56.87 -6.75
C GLY A 327 15.18 56.62 -8.24
N SER A 328 14.12 56.80 -9.03
CA SER A 328 13.97 57.46 -10.35
C SER A 328 15.18 57.66 -11.28
N GLY A 329 15.04 57.17 -12.52
CA GLY A 329 15.82 57.58 -13.68
C GLY A 329 15.22 57.05 -14.99
N ASP A 330 14.50 57.92 -15.69
CA ASP A 330 13.98 57.73 -17.05
C ASP A 330 15.08 57.40 -18.08
N MET A 331 14.83 56.43 -18.98
CA MET A 331 15.18 56.57 -20.40
C MET A 331 14.54 55.47 -21.26
N ALA A 332 13.97 55.93 -22.37
CA ALA A 332 13.09 55.26 -23.33
C ALA A 332 13.75 54.13 -24.17
N PRO A 333 12.94 53.26 -24.80
CA PRO A 333 13.43 52.24 -25.74
C PRO A 333 13.65 52.80 -27.16
N PRO A 334 14.63 52.33 -27.94
CA PRO A 334 14.65 52.57 -29.37
C PRO A 334 13.75 51.57 -30.12
N SER A 335 12.93 52.11 -31.01
CA SER A 335 12.14 51.41 -32.04
C SER A 335 12.99 51.13 -33.31
N PRO A 336 12.50 50.28 -34.25
CA PRO A 336 13.30 49.66 -35.30
C PRO A 336 13.18 50.36 -36.68
N ASN A 337 14.12 50.07 -37.60
CA ASN A 337 14.09 50.18 -39.08
C ASN A 337 15.56 50.07 -39.61
N SER A 338 15.95 49.45 -40.73
CA SER A 338 15.27 49.02 -41.96
C SER A 338 16.06 47.93 -42.71
N ALA A 339 15.31 47.05 -43.38
CA ALA A 339 15.46 46.51 -44.74
C ALA A 339 16.85 46.24 -45.37
N ALA A 340 17.02 45.01 -45.87
CA ALA A 340 17.24 44.76 -47.29
C ALA A 340 16.82 43.32 -47.67
N SER A 341 15.94 43.24 -48.67
CA SER A 341 15.41 42.03 -49.32
C SER A 341 16.43 41.35 -50.24
N LEU A 342 16.20 40.07 -50.58
CA LEU A 342 16.01 39.60 -51.97
C LEU A 342 15.67 38.09 -52.04
N ALA A 343 14.56 37.81 -52.73
CA ALA A 343 14.22 36.64 -53.58
C ALA A 343 14.48 35.20 -53.05
N GLY A 344 13.56 34.23 -53.08
CA GLY A 344 12.35 34.05 -53.89
C GLY A 344 12.47 32.74 -54.68
N VAL A 345 11.59 31.75 -54.41
CA VAL A 345 10.95 30.70 -55.26
C VAL A 345 10.30 29.67 -54.30
N SER A 346 8.98 29.54 -54.11
CA SER A 346 7.94 28.86 -54.93
C SER A 346 8.40 27.54 -55.55
N ALA A 347 7.67 26.42 -55.59
CA ALA A 347 6.36 25.97 -55.14
C ALA A 347 6.33 24.44 -55.38
N ALA A 348 5.47 23.68 -54.69
CA ALA A 348 4.61 22.65 -55.29
C ALA A 348 3.94 21.78 -54.22
N ALA A 349 2.62 21.84 -54.21
CA ALA A 349 1.75 20.83 -53.63
C ALA A 349 1.81 19.55 -54.46
N LEU A 350 1.74 18.38 -53.82
CA LEU A 350 1.27 17.15 -54.45
C LEU A 350 0.20 16.49 -53.59
N LEU A 351 -1.02 16.63 -54.11
CA LEU A 351 -2.20 15.85 -53.81
C LEU A 351 -2.01 14.49 -54.50
N SER A 352 -2.09 13.37 -53.77
CA SER A 352 -2.27 12.05 -54.38
C SER A 352 -3.33 11.27 -53.61
N VAL A 353 -4.53 11.33 -54.19
CA VAL A 353 -5.62 10.38 -54.01
C VAL A 353 -5.23 9.09 -54.72
N PHE A 354 -5.38 7.94 -54.07
CA PHE A 354 -5.64 6.68 -54.76
C PHE A 354 -6.80 5.97 -54.10
N VAL A 355 -7.82 5.71 -54.92
CA VAL A 355 -9.02 4.94 -54.66
C VAL A 355 -8.84 3.55 -55.30
N ALA A 356 -9.26 2.53 -54.54
CA ALA A 356 -9.75 1.19 -54.92
C ALA A 356 -8.83 0.20 -55.68
N LEU A 357 -8.74 -1.04 -55.16
CA LEU A 357 -9.56 -2.18 -55.62
C LEU A 357 -9.21 -3.48 -54.86
N LEU A 358 -10.26 -4.11 -54.33
CA LEU A 358 -10.55 -5.56 -54.23
C LEU A 358 -9.36 -6.55 -54.17
N PHE A 359 -9.21 -7.24 -53.04
CA PHE A 359 -9.45 -8.69 -52.85
C PHE A 359 -9.60 -8.98 -51.35
#